data_AF-A0A9E3D7E9-F1
#
_entry.id   AF-A0A9E3D7E9-F1
#
_cell.length_a   1.000
_cell.length_b   1.000
_cell.length_c   1.000
_cell.angle_alpha   90.00
_cell.angle_beta   90.00
_cell.angle_gamma   90.00
#
_symmetry.space_group_name_H-M   'P 1'
#
loop_
_entity.id
_entity.type
_entity.pdbx_description
1 polymer ?
#
loop_
_entity_poly.entity_id
_entity_poly.type
_entity_poly.pdbx_seq_one_letter_code
_entity_poly.pdbx_strand_id
1 'polypeptide(L)'
;MRKALTTVIIMLVACLQVARADVNTNAAPADEYFGPYSQSVLEIRNRLNDYDKLDAREMLDPSVGGYLDHLQLAIRDWQQKYPRDPWLPSMFAHLMREYWRAGQVSSEHGTAALAFMRAAYPDSAETSATVSLIYGSNTALAAVARDETAPAPYQPSVSYQAPAPYAVPPPYETPASYQTLPSYAVQEAPANDVASSDVPPVADDGSGSNGTVPDDAPTPPPMR
;
A
#
# COMPACT_ATOMS: atom_id res chain seq x y z
N MET A 1 -6.91 4.06 56.16
CA MET A 1 -8.03 4.48 55.29
C MET A 1 -7.62 5.42 54.15
N ARG A 2 -6.80 6.47 54.37
CA ARG A 2 -6.42 7.43 53.30
C ARG A 2 -5.75 6.81 52.06
N LYS A 3 -4.89 5.79 52.23
CA LYS A 3 -4.20 5.13 51.10
C LYS A 3 -5.12 4.31 50.19
N ALA A 4 -6.24 3.77 50.71
CA ALA A 4 -7.18 3.00 49.90
C ALA A 4 -8.04 3.89 48.99
N LEU A 5 -8.34 5.11 49.44
CA LEU A 5 -9.11 6.10 48.66
C LEU A 5 -8.32 6.59 47.43
N THR A 6 -7.00 6.79 47.57
CA THR A 6 -6.16 7.30 46.47
C THR A 6 -6.04 6.27 45.34
N THR A 7 -5.90 4.98 45.66
CA THR A 7 -5.81 3.91 44.65
C THR A 7 -7.09 3.77 43.85
N VAL A 8 -8.26 3.92 44.49
CA VAL A 8 -9.56 3.87 43.81
C VAL A 8 -9.74 5.08 42.89
N ILE A 9 -9.31 6.27 43.28
CA ILE A 9 -9.41 7.48 42.43
C ILE A 9 -8.50 7.36 41.19
N ILE A 10 -7.26 6.88 41.35
CA ILE A 10 -6.35 6.68 40.21
C ILE A 10 -6.92 5.62 39.25
N MET A 11 -7.50 4.53 39.76
CA MET A 11 -8.12 3.53 38.90
C MET A 11 -9.39 4.04 38.20
N LEU A 12 -10.19 4.88 38.87
CA LEU A 12 -11.39 5.48 38.28
C LEU A 12 -11.04 6.47 37.16
N VAL A 13 -9.98 7.28 37.33
CA VAL A 13 -9.50 8.19 36.28
C VAL A 13 -8.89 7.44 35.09
N ALA A 14 -8.26 6.28 35.32
CA ALA A 14 -7.80 5.41 34.24
C ALA A 14 -8.96 4.73 33.49
N CYS A 15 -10.06 4.39 34.17
CA CYS A 15 -11.25 3.81 33.55
C CYS A 15 -12.09 4.82 32.74
N LEU A 16 -12.08 6.11 33.09
CA LEU A 16 -12.82 7.13 32.32
C LEU A 16 -12.15 7.55 31.00
N GLN A 17 -10.91 7.11 30.76
CA GLN A 17 -10.22 7.29 29.47
C GLN A 17 -10.63 6.21 28.45
N VAL A 18 -11.50 5.27 28.84
CA VAL A 18 -12.05 4.27 27.92
C VAL A 18 -12.98 4.94 26.92
N ALA A 19 -12.40 5.23 25.76
CA ALA A 19 -13.02 5.17 24.44
C ALA A 19 -14.31 5.99 24.26
N ARG A 20 -14.16 7.33 24.25
CA ARG A 20 -14.84 8.04 23.16
C ARG A 20 -14.02 7.77 21.92
N ALA A 21 -14.43 6.75 21.16
CA ALA A 21 -14.12 6.72 19.75
C ALA A 21 -14.79 7.97 19.18
N ASP A 22 -14.09 9.10 19.23
CA ASP A 22 -14.52 10.30 18.53
C ASP A 22 -14.71 9.86 17.10
N VAL A 23 -15.97 9.82 16.67
CA VAL A 23 -16.34 9.59 15.28
C VAL A 23 -15.75 10.78 14.55
N ASN A 24 -14.53 10.63 14.07
CA ASN A 24 -13.89 11.65 13.29
C ASN A 24 -14.70 11.72 12.00
N THR A 25 -15.51 12.76 11.87
CA THR A 25 -16.39 12.97 10.71
C THR A 25 -15.61 13.13 9.41
N ASN A 26 -14.28 13.29 9.49
CA ASN A 26 -13.39 13.34 8.35
C ASN A 26 -12.72 11.98 8.04
N ALA A 27 -12.89 10.97 8.89
CA ALA A 27 -12.41 9.63 8.61
C ALA A 27 -13.38 8.91 7.65
N ALA A 28 -12.82 8.15 6.73
CA ALA A 28 -13.59 7.33 5.83
C ALA A 28 -14.37 6.25 6.61
N PRO A 29 -15.65 6.02 6.27
CA PRO A 29 -16.39 4.86 6.74
C PRO A 29 -15.65 3.55 6.40
N ALA A 30 -15.73 2.57 7.30
CA ALA A 30 -15.02 1.29 7.13
C ALA A 30 -15.60 0.43 6.00
N ASP A 31 -16.86 0.65 5.64
CA ASP A 31 -17.62 -0.03 4.59
C ASP A 31 -17.48 0.62 3.22
N GLU A 32 -16.70 1.69 3.12
CA GLU A 32 -16.46 2.38 1.86
C GLU A 32 -15.28 1.79 1.09
N TYR A 33 -15.40 1.78 -0.24
CA TYR A 33 -14.49 1.11 -1.15
C TYR A 33 -13.74 2.11 -2.04
N PHE A 34 -12.46 1.84 -2.27
CA PHE A 34 -11.55 2.72 -3.01
C PHE A 34 -10.75 1.99 -4.09
N GLY A 35 -10.41 2.72 -5.14
CA GLY A 35 -9.56 2.26 -6.22
C GLY A 35 -10.21 1.20 -7.14
N PRO A 36 -9.46 0.70 -8.14
CA PRO A 36 -10.00 -0.16 -9.18
C PRO A 36 -10.42 -1.56 -8.68
N TYR A 37 -9.96 -1.96 -7.49
CA TYR A 37 -10.26 -3.26 -6.89
C TYR A 37 -11.32 -3.17 -5.79
N SER A 38 -11.96 -2.01 -5.61
CA SER A 38 -12.98 -1.79 -4.58
C SER A 38 -12.52 -2.28 -3.20
N GLN A 39 -11.38 -1.77 -2.72
CA GLN A 39 -10.82 -2.18 -1.43
C GLN A 39 -11.34 -1.28 -0.32
N SER A 40 -11.75 -1.87 0.79
CA SER A 40 -12.12 -1.10 1.98
C SER A 40 -10.89 -0.55 2.71
N VAL A 41 -11.08 0.45 3.58
CA VAL A 41 -10.01 0.96 4.46
C VAL A 41 -9.36 -0.16 5.27
N LEU A 42 -10.17 -1.08 5.78
CA LEU A 42 -9.70 -2.23 6.55
C LEU A 42 -8.90 -3.21 5.70
N GLU A 43 -9.35 -3.46 4.47
CA GLU A 43 -8.64 -4.33 3.54
C GLU A 43 -7.28 -3.75 3.13
N ILE A 44 -7.22 -2.46 2.79
CA ILE A 44 -5.98 -1.75 2.48
C ILE A 44 -4.99 -1.91 3.63
N ARG A 45 -5.43 -1.65 4.86
CA ARG A 45 -4.59 -1.78 6.06
C ARG A 45 -4.15 -3.22 6.31
N ASN A 46 -5.05 -4.19 6.20
CA ASN A 46 -4.72 -5.60 6.40
C ASN A 46 -3.69 -6.08 5.38
N ARG A 47 -3.84 -5.70 4.11
CA ARG A 47 -2.87 -6.01 3.06
C ARG A 47 -1.49 -5.40 3.32
N LEU A 48 -1.43 -4.15 3.76
CA LEU A 48 -0.17 -3.52 4.17
C LEU A 48 0.47 -4.25 5.37
N ASN A 49 -0.32 -4.64 6.37
CA ASN A 49 0.17 -5.45 7.49
C ASN A 49 0.62 -6.86 7.08
N ASP A 50 0.06 -7.43 6.02
CA ASP A 50 0.50 -8.73 5.51
C ASP A 50 1.91 -8.64 4.92
N TYR A 51 2.30 -7.52 4.33
CA TYR A 51 3.68 -7.29 3.88
C TYR A 51 4.69 -7.25 5.03
N ASP A 52 4.28 -6.83 6.23
CA ASP A 52 5.16 -6.86 7.42
C ASP A 52 5.58 -8.29 7.80
N LYS A 53 4.83 -9.30 7.33
CA LYS A 53 5.12 -10.73 7.59
C LYS A 53 6.07 -11.34 6.57
N LEU A 54 6.22 -10.71 5.40
CA LEU A 54 7.09 -11.21 4.34
C LEU A 54 8.56 -10.99 4.70
N ASP A 55 9.42 -11.93 4.36
CA ASP A 55 10.86 -11.76 4.50
C ASP A 55 11.48 -10.95 3.34
N ALA A 56 12.78 -10.67 3.42
CA ALA A 56 13.47 -9.88 2.40
C ALA A 56 13.48 -10.55 1.01
N ARG A 57 13.45 -11.88 0.94
CA ARG A 57 13.43 -12.62 -0.32
C ARG A 57 12.04 -12.58 -0.96
N GLU A 58 11.00 -12.76 -0.16
CA GLU A 58 9.60 -12.68 -0.59
C GLU A 58 9.25 -11.28 -1.08
N MET A 59 9.78 -10.23 -0.42
CA MET A 59 9.59 -8.84 -0.86
C MET A 59 10.20 -8.53 -2.24
N LEU A 60 11.19 -9.30 -2.69
CA LEU A 60 11.82 -9.13 -4.01
C LEU A 60 11.10 -9.88 -5.13
N ASP A 61 9.97 -10.54 -4.84
CA ASP A 61 9.16 -11.16 -5.88
C ASP A 61 8.64 -10.09 -6.86
N PRO A 62 8.79 -10.28 -8.19
CA PRO A 62 8.39 -9.27 -9.18
C PRO A 62 6.92 -8.87 -9.13
N SER A 63 6.03 -9.72 -8.60
CA SER A 63 4.60 -9.42 -8.49
C SER A 63 4.29 -8.42 -7.36
N VAL A 64 5.16 -8.30 -6.35
CA VAL A 64 4.96 -7.41 -5.20
C VAL A 64 4.78 -5.96 -5.66
N GLY A 65 5.59 -5.50 -6.62
CA GLY A 65 5.48 -4.14 -7.17
C GLY A 65 4.07 -3.83 -7.70
N GLY A 66 3.51 -4.70 -8.53
CA GLY A 66 2.17 -4.50 -9.07
C GLY A 66 1.07 -4.48 -8.00
N TYR A 67 1.20 -5.29 -6.94
CA TYR A 67 0.27 -5.25 -5.82
C TYR A 67 0.37 -3.96 -5.01
N LEU A 68 1.59 -3.44 -4.79
CA LEU A 68 1.79 -2.14 -4.15
C LEU A 68 1.21 -1.01 -4.99
N ASP A 69 1.29 -1.08 -6.33
CA ASP A 69 0.69 -0.10 -7.23
C ASP A 69 -0.83 -0.07 -7.10
N HIS A 70 -1.48 -1.22 -6.92
CA HIS A 70 -2.92 -1.28 -6.65
C HIS A 70 -3.30 -0.63 -5.32
N LEU A 71 -2.50 -0.86 -4.26
CA LEU A 71 -2.68 -0.20 -2.97
C LEU A 71 -2.47 1.32 -3.08
N GLN A 72 -1.47 1.77 -3.84
CA GLN A 72 -1.24 3.19 -4.10
C GLN A 72 -2.48 3.85 -4.73
N LEU A 73 -3.08 3.21 -5.74
CA LEU A 73 -4.29 3.73 -6.38
C LEU A 73 -5.48 3.81 -5.41
N ALA A 74 -5.69 2.77 -4.60
CA ALA A 74 -6.75 2.76 -3.60
C ALA A 74 -6.54 3.84 -2.52
N ILE A 75 -5.32 4.01 -2.00
CA ILE A 75 -5.00 5.04 -1.01
C ILE A 75 -5.12 6.45 -1.61
N ARG A 76 -4.79 6.65 -2.89
CA ARG A 76 -4.99 7.93 -3.58
C ARG A 76 -6.46 8.29 -3.73
N ASP A 77 -7.30 7.32 -4.09
CA ASP A 77 -8.75 7.52 -4.20
C ASP A 77 -9.37 7.81 -2.82
N TRP A 78 -8.94 7.07 -1.78
CA TRP A 78 -9.28 7.36 -0.38
C TRP A 78 -8.88 8.78 0.01
N GLN A 79 -7.66 9.22 -0.31
CA GLN A 79 -7.22 10.58 -0.03
C GLN A 79 -8.04 11.64 -0.76
N GLN A 80 -8.38 11.41 -2.03
CA GLN A 80 -9.14 12.37 -2.81
C GLN A 80 -10.52 12.62 -2.21
N LYS A 81 -11.16 11.56 -1.70
CA LYS A 81 -12.49 11.65 -1.09
C LYS A 81 -12.46 12.12 0.36
N TYR A 82 -11.46 11.69 1.13
CA TYR A 82 -11.28 12.00 2.56
C TYR A 82 -9.92 12.62 2.85
N PRO A 83 -9.62 13.84 2.36
CA PRO A 83 -8.28 14.42 2.44
C PRO A 83 -7.81 14.74 3.87
N ARG A 84 -8.70 14.67 4.86
CA ARG A 84 -8.44 14.93 6.27
C ARG A 84 -8.55 13.68 7.14
N ASP A 85 -8.60 12.50 6.51
CA ASP A 85 -8.58 11.25 7.26
C ASP A 85 -7.24 11.12 8.02
N PRO A 86 -7.27 10.97 9.35
CA PRO A 86 -6.05 10.94 10.16
C PRO A 86 -5.17 9.71 9.89
N TRP A 87 -5.69 8.67 9.22
CA TRP A 87 -4.93 7.46 8.95
C TRP A 87 -4.07 7.56 7.70
N LEU A 88 -4.40 8.46 6.76
CA LEU A 88 -3.72 8.55 5.47
C LEU A 88 -2.21 8.80 5.55
N PRO A 89 -1.69 9.72 6.40
CA PRO A 89 -0.23 9.91 6.52
C PRO A 89 0.50 8.61 6.88
N SER A 90 -0.06 7.84 7.83
CA SER A 90 0.51 6.56 8.27
C SER A 90 0.42 5.50 7.18
N MET A 91 -0.70 5.43 6.45
CA MET A 91 -0.89 4.47 5.35
C MET A 91 0.07 4.75 4.19
N PHE A 92 0.28 6.01 3.80
CA PHE A 92 1.30 6.36 2.81
C PHE A 92 2.71 6.04 3.31
N ALA A 93 3.02 6.29 4.58
CA ALA A 93 4.33 5.95 5.14
C ALA A 93 4.61 4.44 5.12
N HIS A 94 3.60 3.63 5.47
CA HIS A 94 3.66 2.17 5.39
C HIS A 94 3.85 1.72 3.95
N LEU A 95 3.03 2.20 3.01
CA LEU A 95 3.19 1.92 1.59
C LEU A 95 4.61 2.24 1.08
N MET A 96 5.14 3.41 1.44
CA MET A 96 6.49 3.80 1.03
C MET A 96 7.60 2.94 1.62
N ARG A 97 7.42 2.46 2.87
CA ARG A 97 8.32 1.48 3.47
C ARG A 97 8.31 0.18 2.67
N GLU A 98 7.14 -0.29 2.23
CA GLU A 98 7.04 -1.53 1.44
C GLU A 98 7.63 -1.36 0.04
N TYR A 99 7.43 -0.23 -0.63
CA TYR A 99 8.16 0.09 -1.87
C TYR A 99 9.68 0.04 -1.67
N TRP A 100 10.18 0.59 -0.56
CA TRP A 100 11.61 0.54 -0.24
C TRP A 100 12.10 -0.89 0.00
N ARG A 101 11.38 -1.69 0.79
CA ARG A 101 11.70 -3.10 1.05
C ARG A 101 11.68 -3.96 -0.22
N ALA A 102 10.77 -3.68 -1.15
CA ALA A 102 10.68 -4.36 -2.44
C ALA A 102 11.75 -3.91 -3.45
N GLY A 103 12.62 -2.94 -3.11
CA GLY A 103 13.56 -2.34 -4.06
C GLY A 103 12.89 -1.51 -5.16
N GLN A 104 11.64 -1.09 -4.94
CA GLN A 104 10.79 -0.39 -5.91
C GLN A 104 10.61 1.11 -5.58
N VAL A 105 11.32 1.64 -4.59
CA VAL A 105 11.21 3.07 -4.22
C VAL A 105 11.60 4.03 -5.36
N SER A 106 12.50 3.59 -6.25
CA SER A 106 12.94 4.34 -7.44
C SER A 106 12.12 4.05 -8.69
N SER A 107 11.09 3.20 -8.61
CA SER A 107 10.17 3.00 -9.73
C SER A 107 9.33 4.27 -9.96
N GLU A 108 8.70 4.36 -11.14
CA GLU A 108 7.79 5.46 -11.45
C GLU A 108 6.68 5.58 -10.40
N HIS A 109 6.08 4.45 -10.00
CA HIS A 109 5.02 4.41 -9.00
C HIS A 109 5.52 4.78 -7.60
N GLY A 110 6.67 4.23 -7.16
CA GLY A 110 7.27 4.55 -5.86
C GLY A 110 7.66 6.02 -5.72
N THR A 111 8.26 6.60 -6.76
CA THR A 111 8.62 8.03 -6.78
C THR A 111 7.39 8.92 -6.82
N ALA A 112 6.36 8.57 -7.59
CA ALA A 112 5.09 9.29 -7.62
C ALA A 112 4.36 9.23 -6.27
N ALA A 113 4.37 8.07 -5.60
CA ALA A 113 3.79 7.91 -4.26
C ALA A 113 4.51 8.79 -3.23
N LEU A 114 5.85 8.82 -3.24
CA LEU A 114 6.63 9.67 -2.34
C LEU A 114 6.38 11.16 -2.59
N ALA A 115 6.37 11.57 -3.87
CA ALA A 115 6.09 12.95 -4.24
C ALA A 115 4.68 13.38 -3.79
N PHE A 116 3.70 12.50 -3.98
CA PHE A 116 2.32 12.74 -3.53
C PHE A 116 2.24 12.86 -2.01
N MET A 117 2.84 11.94 -1.25
CA MET A 117 2.87 11.98 0.22
C MET A 117 3.45 13.30 0.73
N ARG A 118 4.57 13.75 0.15
CA ARG A 118 5.22 15.03 0.51
C ARG A 118 4.35 16.24 0.19
N ALA A 119 3.57 16.19 -0.89
CA ALA A 119 2.70 17.28 -1.29
C ALA A 119 1.41 17.34 -0.44
N ALA A 120 0.81 16.19 -0.15
CA ALA A 120 -0.44 16.09 0.59
C ALA A 120 -0.26 16.25 2.11
N TYR A 121 0.88 15.80 2.65
CA TYR A 121 1.15 15.79 4.09
C TYR A 121 2.56 16.31 4.43
N PRO A 122 2.89 17.56 4.05
CA PRO A 122 4.24 18.10 4.25
C PRO A 122 4.65 18.19 5.73
N ASP A 123 3.68 18.43 6.62
CA ASP A 123 3.93 18.69 8.04
C ASP A 123 3.73 17.45 8.94
N SER A 124 3.41 16.28 8.37
CA SER A 124 3.24 15.07 9.18
C SER A 124 4.59 14.50 9.61
N ALA A 125 4.64 13.96 10.83
CA ALA A 125 5.84 13.31 11.35
C ALA A 125 6.22 12.08 10.50
N GLU A 126 5.21 11.38 10.00
CA GLU A 126 5.32 10.22 9.12
C GLU A 126 6.03 10.57 7.81
N THR A 127 5.67 11.69 7.16
CA THR A 127 6.34 12.14 5.93
C THR A 127 7.81 12.42 6.18
N SER A 128 8.14 13.16 7.24
CA SER A 128 9.53 13.47 7.60
C SER A 128 10.35 12.19 7.87
N ALA A 129 9.77 11.24 8.60
CA ALA A 129 10.39 9.95 8.88
C ALA A 129 10.61 9.12 7.60
N THR A 130 9.63 9.04 6.71
CA THR A 130 9.73 8.30 5.44
C THR A 130 10.77 8.93 4.51
N VAL A 131 10.79 10.25 4.38
CA VAL A 131 11.82 10.96 3.59
C VAL A 131 13.22 10.68 4.16
N SER A 132 13.36 10.72 5.49
CA SER A 132 14.63 10.40 6.16
C SER A 132 15.06 8.96 5.96
N LEU A 133 14.12 8.00 5.99
CA LEU A 133 14.39 6.59 5.69
C LEU A 133 14.92 6.43 4.27
N ILE A 134 14.24 7.01 3.28
CA ILE A 134 14.55 6.81 1.86
C ILE A 134 15.86 7.51 1.48
N TYR A 135 16.03 8.78 1.85
CA TYR A 135 17.23 9.55 1.47
C TYR A 135 18.40 9.35 2.44
N GLY A 136 18.14 9.17 3.73
CA GLY A 136 19.17 8.93 4.75
C GLY A 136 19.86 7.57 4.59
N SER A 137 19.12 6.53 4.21
CA SER A 137 19.70 5.21 3.91
C SER A 137 20.62 5.26 2.70
N ASN A 138 20.28 6.06 1.67
CA ASN A 138 21.12 6.23 0.49
C ASN A 138 22.44 6.93 0.81
N THR A 139 22.45 7.91 1.72
CA THR A 139 23.70 8.52 2.18
C THR A 139 24.58 7.57 2.97
N ALA A 140 23.99 6.71 3.81
CA ALA A 140 24.75 5.72 4.59
C ALA A 140 25.35 4.63 3.67
N LEU A 141 24.56 4.08 2.75
CA LEU A 141 25.04 3.11 1.76
C LEU A 141 26.10 3.71 0.83
N ALA A 142 25.93 4.96 0.40
CA ALA A 142 26.93 5.66 -0.39
C ALA A 142 28.21 5.99 0.40
N ALA A 143 28.13 6.13 1.73
CA ALA A 143 29.30 6.27 2.58
C ALA A 143 30.07 4.95 2.72
N VAL A 144 29.38 3.83 2.93
CA VAL A 144 29.98 2.49 2.98
C VAL A 144 30.60 2.11 1.64
N ALA A 145 29.90 2.34 0.53
CA ALA A 145 30.44 2.07 -0.81
C ALA A 145 31.70 2.88 -1.12
N ARG A 146 31.80 4.14 -0.63
CA ARG A 146 33.01 4.97 -0.76
C ARG A 146 34.17 4.46 0.10
N ASP A 147 33.89 3.82 1.22
CA ASP A 147 34.91 3.22 2.09
C ASP A 147 35.47 1.92 1.46
N GLU A 148 34.62 1.12 0.80
CA GLU A 148 35.06 -0.05 0.02
C GLU A 148 35.75 0.28 -1.31
N THR A 149 35.46 1.44 -1.91
CA THR A 149 36.13 1.93 -3.14
C THR A 149 37.24 2.94 -2.88
N ALA A 150 37.64 3.17 -1.62
CA ALA A 150 38.85 3.92 -1.33
C ALA A 150 40.04 3.15 -1.94
N PRO A 151 40.71 3.68 -2.99
CA PRO A 151 41.85 3.00 -3.57
C PRO A 151 42.92 2.89 -2.49
N ALA A 152 43.46 1.69 -2.27
CA ALA A 152 44.75 1.53 -1.61
C ALA A 152 45.73 2.56 -2.20
N PRO A 153 46.57 3.22 -1.38
CA PRO A 153 47.41 4.33 -1.84
C PRO A 153 48.16 3.94 -3.12
N TYR A 154 47.93 4.70 -4.18
CA TYR A 154 48.50 4.53 -5.51
C TYR A 154 50.01 4.24 -5.43
N GLN A 155 50.43 3.06 -5.90
CA GLN A 155 51.78 2.85 -6.45
C GLN A 155 51.74 3.30 -7.91
N PRO A 156 52.58 4.24 -8.35
CA PRO A 156 52.49 4.80 -9.70
C PRO A 156 53.27 3.91 -10.67
N SER A 157 52.59 3.33 -11.67
CA SER A 157 53.13 3.18 -13.04
C SER A 157 52.19 2.37 -13.93
N VAL A 158 51.29 3.05 -14.65
CA VAL A 158 50.85 2.58 -15.98
C VAL A 158 50.65 3.81 -16.87
N SER A 159 51.45 3.93 -17.93
CA SER A 159 51.26 4.93 -18.97
C SER A 159 49.96 4.66 -19.72
N TYR A 160 49.04 5.63 -19.70
CA TYR A 160 47.84 5.58 -20.52
C TYR A 160 48.17 5.97 -21.97
N GLN A 161 48.00 5.01 -22.88
CA GLN A 161 47.90 5.26 -24.32
C GLN A 161 46.55 5.94 -24.58
N ALA A 162 46.56 7.12 -25.21
CA ALA A 162 45.35 7.88 -25.48
C ALA A 162 44.38 7.11 -26.41
N PRO A 163 43.08 7.00 -26.07
CA PRO A 163 42.10 6.38 -26.95
C PRO A 163 41.83 7.26 -28.18
N ALA A 164 41.60 6.61 -29.32
CA ALA A 164 41.27 7.24 -30.60
C ALA A 164 39.95 8.05 -30.50
N PRO A 165 39.84 9.17 -31.23
CA PRO A 165 38.66 10.03 -31.20
C PRO A 165 37.41 9.32 -31.72
N TYR A 166 36.30 9.51 -31.01
CA TYR A 166 34.99 8.97 -31.36
C TYR A 166 34.48 9.56 -32.68
N ALA A 167 33.99 8.68 -33.57
CA ALA A 167 33.26 9.08 -34.77
C ALA A 167 31.88 9.62 -34.38
N VAL A 168 31.52 10.78 -34.94
CA VAL A 168 30.23 11.44 -34.76
C VAL A 168 29.15 10.61 -35.48
N PRO A 169 28.06 10.17 -34.80
CA PRO A 169 26.97 9.49 -35.48
C PRO A 169 26.18 10.46 -36.37
N PRO A 170 25.58 9.98 -37.47
CA PRO A 170 24.76 10.81 -38.35
C PRO A 170 23.49 11.31 -37.65
N PRO A 171 22.89 12.42 -38.14
CA PRO A 171 21.64 12.95 -37.59
C PRO A 171 20.50 11.94 -37.75
N TYR A 172 19.65 11.86 -36.72
CA TYR A 172 18.43 11.07 -36.71
C TYR A 172 17.40 11.64 -37.71
N GLU A 173 16.92 10.79 -38.61
CA GLU A 173 15.78 11.11 -39.47
C GLU A 173 14.49 11.17 -38.65
N THR A 174 13.71 12.20 -38.90
CA THR A 174 12.43 12.46 -38.25
C THR A 174 11.38 11.47 -38.77
N PRO A 175 10.78 10.59 -37.94
CA PRO A 175 9.73 9.71 -38.42
C PRO A 175 8.48 10.50 -38.80
N ALA A 176 7.90 10.12 -39.92
CA ALA A 176 6.75 10.73 -40.56
C ALA A 176 5.50 10.73 -39.66
N SER A 177 4.72 11.79 -39.84
CA SER A 177 3.42 12.10 -39.26
C SER A 177 2.48 10.89 -39.09
N TYR A 178 1.92 10.76 -37.90
CA TYR A 178 0.84 9.81 -37.62
C TYR A 178 -0.39 10.12 -38.48
N GLN A 179 -0.83 9.11 -39.24
CA GLN A 179 -2.11 9.13 -39.93
C GLN A 179 -3.26 9.12 -38.91
N THR A 180 -4.17 10.06 -39.10
CA THR A 180 -5.47 10.15 -38.42
C THR A 180 -6.29 8.89 -38.70
N LEU A 181 -6.58 8.12 -37.66
CA LEU A 181 -7.48 6.96 -37.76
C LEU A 181 -8.94 7.44 -37.99
N PRO A 182 -9.72 6.73 -38.83
CA PRO A 182 -11.13 7.03 -39.05
C PRO A 182 -11.96 6.69 -37.81
N SER A 183 -12.86 7.62 -37.48
CA SER A 183 -13.86 7.52 -36.43
C SER A 183 -14.76 6.30 -36.65
N TYR A 184 -14.76 5.35 -35.72
CA TYR A 184 -15.75 4.26 -35.72
C TYR A 184 -17.13 4.84 -35.40
N ALA A 185 -18.06 4.64 -36.33
CA ALA A 185 -19.48 4.91 -36.14
C ALA A 185 -20.04 3.95 -35.08
N VAL A 186 -20.77 4.51 -34.12
CA VAL A 186 -21.57 3.79 -33.14
C VAL A 186 -22.65 3.01 -33.89
N GLN A 187 -22.62 1.70 -33.81
CA GLN A 187 -23.69 0.83 -34.29
C GLN A 187 -24.71 0.71 -33.16
N GLU A 188 -25.88 1.32 -33.33
CA GLU A 188 -27.04 1.15 -32.45
C GLU A 188 -27.38 -0.34 -32.31
N ALA A 189 -27.35 -0.84 -31.07
CA ALA A 189 -27.83 -2.16 -30.75
C ALA A 189 -29.37 -2.19 -30.88
N PRO A 190 -29.96 -3.25 -31.48
CA PRO A 190 -31.40 -3.38 -31.56
C PRO A 190 -32.01 -3.61 -30.17
N ALA A 191 -33.10 -2.89 -29.90
CA ALA A 191 -33.96 -3.08 -28.75
C ALA A 191 -34.49 -4.53 -28.71
N ASN A 192 -34.05 -5.31 -27.71
CA ASN A 192 -34.69 -6.57 -27.37
C ASN A 192 -35.90 -6.29 -26.47
N ASP A 193 -37.02 -6.07 -27.13
CA ASP A 193 -38.36 -6.32 -26.58
C ASP A 193 -38.58 -7.84 -26.57
N VAL A 194 -38.48 -8.50 -25.42
CA VAL A 194 -39.06 -9.84 -25.24
C VAL A 194 -39.55 -10.04 -23.79
N ALA A 195 -40.87 -9.91 -23.67
CA ALA A 195 -41.79 -10.79 -22.96
C ALA A 195 -41.48 -11.24 -21.51
N SER A 196 -42.22 -10.59 -20.60
CA SER A 196 -42.98 -11.20 -19.51
C SER A 196 -43.13 -12.72 -19.61
N SER A 197 -42.57 -13.46 -18.66
CA SER A 197 -42.91 -14.86 -18.40
C SER A 197 -43.13 -15.05 -16.90
N ASP A 198 -44.37 -15.43 -16.62
CA ASP A 198 -44.92 -16.12 -15.45
C ASP A 198 -44.00 -16.45 -14.27
N VAL A 199 -44.37 -15.88 -13.12
CA VAL A 199 -43.96 -16.34 -11.79
C VAL A 199 -44.92 -17.46 -11.34
N PRO A 200 -44.48 -18.71 -11.15
CA PRO A 200 -45.30 -19.72 -10.47
C PRO A 200 -45.32 -19.45 -8.95
N PRO A 201 -46.41 -19.81 -8.24
CA PRO A 201 -46.49 -19.67 -6.79
C PRO A 201 -45.58 -20.71 -6.13
N VAL A 202 -44.65 -20.23 -5.30
CA VAL A 202 -43.80 -21.08 -4.45
C VAL A 202 -44.68 -21.67 -3.34
N ALA A 203 -44.76 -23.00 -3.34
CA ALA A 203 -45.38 -23.78 -2.27
C ALA A 203 -44.58 -23.62 -0.98
N ASP A 204 -45.31 -23.27 0.08
CA ASP A 204 -44.95 -23.44 1.48
C ASP A 204 -44.89 -24.95 1.76
N ASP A 205 -43.71 -25.48 2.06
CA ASP A 205 -43.57 -26.79 2.68
C ASP A 205 -42.56 -26.66 3.82
N GLY A 206 -43.10 -26.77 5.04
CA GLY A 206 -42.30 -26.82 6.24
C GLY A 206 -41.60 -28.16 6.41
N SER A 207 -40.95 -28.27 7.56
CA SER A 207 -40.54 -29.51 8.22
C SER A 207 -39.10 -29.98 7.98
N GLY A 208 -38.32 -29.89 9.06
CA GLY A 208 -37.26 -30.86 9.36
C GLY A 208 -35.83 -30.37 9.19
N SER A 209 -35.15 -30.05 10.28
CA SER A 209 -34.47 -31.07 11.06
C SER A 209 -33.49 -30.46 12.07
N ASN A 210 -33.56 -31.00 13.28
CA ASN A 210 -32.74 -30.66 14.44
C ASN A 210 -31.31 -31.18 14.18
N GLY A 211 -30.35 -30.27 13.99
CA GLY A 211 -28.93 -30.59 13.91
C GLY A 211 -28.28 -30.53 15.29
N THR A 212 -28.27 -31.65 16.00
CA THR A 212 -27.49 -31.87 17.22
C THR A 212 -26.00 -31.75 16.89
N VAL A 213 -25.33 -30.74 17.45
CA VAL A 213 -23.86 -30.60 17.41
C VAL A 213 -23.26 -31.53 18.48
N PRO A 214 -22.36 -32.47 18.13
CA PRO A 214 -21.63 -33.24 19.12
C PRO A 214 -20.53 -32.37 19.76
N ASP A 215 -20.60 -32.28 21.08
CA ASP A 215 -19.60 -31.70 21.98
C ASP A 215 -18.51 -32.75 22.20
N ASP A 216 -17.42 -32.67 21.42
CA ASP A 216 -16.26 -33.55 21.55
C ASP A 216 -15.03 -32.70 21.85
N ALA A 217 -14.89 -32.34 23.14
CA ALA A 217 -13.73 -31.66 23.68
C ALA A 217 -12.63 -32.69 24.01
N PRO A 218 -11.39 -32.54 23.51
CA PRO A 218 -10.29 -33.43 23.85
C PRO A 218 -9.78 -33.19 25.27
N THR A 219 -9.82 -34.24 26.09
CA THR A 219 -9.22 -34.31 27.43
C THR A 219 -7.69 -34.17 27.37
N PRO A 220 -7.05 -33.31 28.19
CA PRO A 220 -5.59 -33.23 28.25
C PRO A 220 -4.98 -34.45 28.97
N PRO A 221 -3.77 -34.90 28.56
CA PRO A 221 -3.10 -36.04 29.16
C PRO A 221 -2.58 -35.74 30.58
N PRO A 222 -2.45 -36.76 31.46
CA PRO A 222 -1.92 -36.59 32.80
C PRO A 222 -0.43 -36.25 32.77
N MET A 223 -0.05 -35.20 33.50
CA MET A 223 1.35 -34.88 33.77
C MET A 223 1.98 -35.99 34.62
N ARG A 224 3.14 -36.49 34.18
CA ARG A 224 4.07 -37.26 34.99
C ARG A 224 5.19 -36.35 35.46
#